data_AF-A0A5S9M178-F1
#
_entry.id   AF-A0A5S9M178-F1
#
_cell.length_a   1.000
_cell.length_b   1.000
_cell.length_c   1.000
_cell.angle_alpha   90.00
_cell.angle_beta   90.00
_cell.angle_gamma   90.00
#
_symmetry.space_group_name_H-M   'P 1'
#
loop_
_entity.id
_entity.type
_entity.pdbx_description
1 polymer ?
#
loop_
_entity_poly.entity_id
_entity_poly.type
_entity_poly.pdbx_seq_one_letter_code
_entity_poly.pdbx_strand_id
1 'polypeptide(L)'
;MLKEEAPHVHESFQFVSDMLTEDEQYLQALTKEQMNQVITSQSPKQIEIKTKPLLDLPLPLQRRGIQLILNYLYENTQSAFSNQHILGTLDWLSHTDQPSGSLDLPKGLQAVKSYDHCMFTFERSHVLDQSYALHLKAELGEELFFSQMDSLSSYQIMFRRMHGTETIFSCFKRSCSSPFDHSLTKKW
;
A
#
# COMPACT_ATOMS: atom_id res chain seq x y z
N MET A 1 -11.49 -19.22 43.59
CA MET A 1 -11.06 -17.82 43.83
C MET A 1 -11.28 -16.86 42.64
N LEU A 2 -12.52 -16.78 42.14
CA LEU A 2 -13.06 -15.63 41.38
C LEU A 2 -14.60 -15.68 41.50
N LYS A 3 -15.17 -16.89 41.47
CA LYS A 3 -16.56 -17.18 41.86
C LYS A 3 -16.89 -16.92 43.34
N GLU A 4 -15.90 -17.02 44.23
CA GLU A 4 -16.08 -16.82 45.68
C GLU A 4 -16.12 -15.34 46.08
N GLU A 5 -15.58 -14.44 45.24
CA GLU A 5 -15.53 -12.99 45.50
C GLU A 5 -16.64 -12.22 44.77
N ALA A 6 -17.16 -12.77 43.66
CA ALA A 6 -18.22 -12.16 42.87
C ALA A 6 -19.22 -13.22 42.37
N PRO A 7 -20.33 -13.47 43.09
CA PRO A 7 -21.27 -14.55 42.77
C PRO A 7 -21.94 -14.42 41.39
N HIS A 8 -21.95 -13.22 40.79
CA HIS A 8 -22.53 -12.93 39.46
C HIS A 8 -21.49 -12.76 38.34
N VAL A 9 -20.22 -13.09 38.58
CA VAL A 9 -19.14 -12.83 37.61
C VAL A 9 -19.36 -13.48 36.23
N HIS A 10 -20.08 -14.61 36.19
CA HIS A 10 -20.39 -15.29 34.93
C HIS A 10 -21.41 -14.52 34.09
N GLU A 11 -22.42 -13.91 34.72
CA GLU A 11 -23.43 -13.08 34.07
C GLU A 11 -22.82 -11.78 33.53
N SER A 12 -21.96 -11.13 34.33
CA SER A 12 -21.20 -9.96 33.88
C SER A 12 -20.28 -10.28 32.71
N PHE A 13 -19.64 -11.46 32.71
CA PHE A 13 -18.78 -11.88 31.60
C PHE A 13 -19.60 -12.14 30.32
N GLN A 14 -20.75 -12.80 30.44
CA GLN A 14 -21.63 -13.03 29.30
C GLN A 14 -22.12 -11.71 28.69
N PHE A 15 -22.63 -10.80 29.52
CA PHE A 15 -23.08 -9.49 29.08
C PHE A 15 -21.98 -8.68 28.38
N VAL A 16 -20.77 -8.65 28.94
CA VAL A 16 -19.63 -7.97 28.32
C VAL A 16 -19.24 -8.64 27.00
N SER A 17 -19.26 -9.97 26.93
CA SER A 17 -18.98 -10.71 25.70
C SER A 17 -20.00 -10.40 24.61
N ASP A 18 -21.27 -10.32 24.95
CA ASP A 18 -22.35 -10.01 24.02
C ASP A 18 -22.21 -8.57 23.50
N MET A 19 -21.98 -7.60 24.39
CA MET A 19 -21.71 -6.20 24.03
C MET A 19 -20.51 -6.06 23.09
N LEU A 20 -19.38 -6.71 23.39
CA LEU A 20 -18.20 -6.70 22.53
C LEU A 20 -18.46 -7.35 21.17
N THR A 21 -19.32 -8.37 21.12
CA THR A 21 -19.69 -9.05 19.89
C THR A 21 -20.54 -8.15 19.00
N GLU A 22 -21.53 -7.45 19.58
CA GLU A 22 -22.36 -6.47 18.86
C GLU A 22 -21.51 -5.33 18.29
N ASP A 23 -20.61 -4.77 19.12
CA ASP A 23 -19.67 -3.72 18.69
C ASP A 23 -18.75 -4.21 17.56
N GLU A 24 -18.21 -5.43 17.66
CA GLU A 24 -17.35 -5.99 16.61
C GLU A 24 -18.11 -6.17 15.30
N GLN A 25 -19.35 -6.68 15.35
CA GLN A 25 -20.19 -6.84 14.16
C GLN A 25 -20.46 -5.49 13.48
N TYR A 26 -20.77 -4.46 14.27
CA TYR A 26 -20.99 -3.12 13.76
C TYR A 26 -19.72 -2.55 13.11
N LEU A 27 -18.57 -2.63 13.79
CA LEU A 27 -17.29 -2.14 13.25
C LEU A 27 -16.87 -2.91 11.98
N GLN A 28 -17.15 -4.21 11.92
CA GLN A 28 -16.87 -5.04 10.76
C GLN A 28 -17.73 -4.62 9.56
N ALA A 29 -19.02 -4.35 9.77
CA ALA A 29 -19.93 -3.88 8.73
C ALA A 29 -19.50 -2.49 8.21
N LEU A 30 -19.22 -1.56 9.13
CA LEU A 30 -18.76 -0.21 8.79
C LEU A 30 -17.42 -0.25 8.03
N THR A 31 -16.50 -1.13 8.42
CA THR A 31 -15.23 -1.31 7.70
C THR A 31 -15.48 -1.71 6.25
N LYS A 32 -16.36 -2.71 6.00
CA LYS A 32 -16.68 -3.17 4.65
C LYS A 32 -17.23 -2.03 3.79
N GLU A 33 -18.14 -1.23 4.35
CA GLU A 33 -18.73 -0.09 3.67
C GLU A 33 -17.67 0.95 3.27
N GLN A 34 -16.79 1.34 4.19
CA GLN A 34 -15.74 2.33 3.93
C GLN A 34 -14.69 1.81 2.95
N MET A 35 -14.34 0.52 3.02
CA MET A 35 -13.37 -0.10 2.12
C MET A 35 -13.85 -0.11 0.65
N ASN A 36 -15.15 -0.05 0.38
CA ASN A 36 -15.70 0.09 -0.98
C ASN A 36 -15.30 1.40 -1.68
N GLN A 37 -14.83 2.40 -0.92
CA GLN A 37 -14.35 3.68 -1.41
C GLN A 37 -12.81 3.71 -1.53
N VAL A 38 -12.14 2.88 -0.72
CA VAL A 38 -10.69 2.73 -0.67
C VAL A 38 -10.17 1.85 -1.80
N ILE A 39 -10.85 0.75 -2.09
CA ILE A 39 -10.46 -0.23 -3.12
C ILE A 39 -10.74 0.32 -4.51
N THR A 40 -9.70 0.37 -5.35
CA THR A 40 -9.79 0.82 -6.74
C THR A 40 -9.98 -0.34 -7.72
N SER A 41 -9.29 -1.45 -7.45
CA SER A 41 -9.34 -2.65 -8.30
C SER A 41 -9.20 -3.90 -7.44
N GLN A 42 -9.85 -4.98 -7.86
CA GLN A 42 -9.79 -6.28 -7.21
C GLN A 42 -9.82 -7.42 -8.23
N SER A 43 -8.92 -8.37 -8.04
CA SER A 43 -8.88 -9.65 -8.73
C SER A 43 -8.54 -10.75 -7.71
N PRO A 44 -8.70 -12.04 -8.02
CA PRO A 44 -8.42 -13.10 -7.05
C PRO A 44 -6.99 -13.11 -6.49
N LYS A 45 -6.02 -12.55 -7.22
CA LYS A 45 -4.59 -12.56 -6.82
C LYS A 45 -4.03 -11.18 -6.50
N GLN A 46 -4.83 -10.13 -6.69
CA GLN A 46 -4.37 -8.76 -6.58
C GLN A 46 -5.48 -7.84 -6.09
N ILE A 47 -5.16 -6.95 -5.15
CA ILE A 47 -6.01 -5.84 -4.75
C ILE A 47 -5.22 -4.55 -4.90
N GLU A 48 -5.87 -3.52 -5.42
CA GLU A 48 -5.34 -2.17 -5.44
C GLU A 48 -6.22 -1.24 -4.60
N ILE A 49 -5.58 -0.38 -3.82
CA ILE A 49 -6.23 0.61 -2.96
C ILE A 49 -5.65 2.00 -3.18
N LYS A 50 -6.43 3.03 -2.84
CA LYS A 50 -5.90 4.36 -2.57
C LYS A 50 -5.44 4.45 -1.12
N THR A 51 -4.17 4.82 -0.93
CA THR A 51 -3.52 4.93 0.38
C THR A 51 -4.15 6.03 1.24
N LYS A 52 -4.38 7.23 0.67
CA LYS A 52 -4.91 8.37 1.43
C LYS A 52 -6.30 8.12 2.01
N PRO A 53 -7.32 7.69 1.24
CA PRO A 53 -8.63 7.34 1.80
C PRO A 53 -8.58 6.27 2.89
N LEU A 54 -7.65 5.30 2.82
CA LEU A 54 -7.46 4.33 3.90
C LEU A 54 -6.94 5.03 5.17
N LEU A 55 -5.89 5.84 5.05
CA LEU A 55 -5.24 6.51 6.18
C LEU A 55 -6.11 7.61 6.82
N ASP A 56 -7.07 8.15 6.08
CA ASP A 56 -8.04 9.13 6.59
C ASP A 56 -9.13 8.47 7.48
N LEU A 57 -9.28 7.13 7.43
CA LEU A 57 -10.21 6.42 8.30
C LEU A 57 -9.71 6.39 9.76
N PRO A 58 -10.60 6.25 10.75
CA PRO A 58 -10.18 5.96 12.13
C PRO A 58 -9.31 4.70 12.22
N LEU A 59 -8.26 4.73 13.05
CA LEU A 59 -7.32 3.60 13.24
C LEU A 59 -7.99 2.21 13.42
N PRO A 60 -9.11 2.06 14.15
CA PRO A 60 -9.80 0.77 14.26
C PRO A 60 -10.33 0.23 12.92
N LEU A 61 -10.74 1.11 12.01
CA LEU A 61 -11.19 0.73 10.66
C LEU A 61 -9.99 0.48 9.74
N GLN A 62 -8.89 1.23 9.88
CA GLN A 62 -7.67 0.98 9.12
C GLN A 62 -7.14 -0.45 9.34
N ARG A 63 -7.04 -0.86 10.62
CA ARG A 63 -6.58 -2.22 11.00
C ARG A 63 -7.48 -3.30 10.41
N ARG A 64 -8.80 -3.14 10.54
CA ARG A 64 -9.78 -4.08 9.96
C ARG A 64 -9.76 -4.05 8.43
N GLY A 65 -9.50 -2.90 7.82
CA GLY A 65 -9.39 -2.74 6.37
C GLY A 65 -8.22 -3.53 5.79
N ILE A 66 -7.03 -3.41 6.38
CA ILE A 66 -5.87 -4.24 6.00
C ILE A 66 -6.16 -5.71 6.26
N GLN A 67 -6.75 -6.06 7.41
CA GLN A 67 -7.14 -7.44 7.70
C GLN A 67 -8.10 -8.02 6.64
N LEU A 68 -9.06 -7.22 6.17
CA LEU A 68 -10.02 -7.60 5.13
C LEU A 68 -9.32 -7.89 3.80
N ILE A 69 -8.39 -7.01 3.37
CA ILE A 69 -7.57 -7.20 2.17
C ILE A 69 -6.78 -8.51 2.26
N LEU A 70 -6.09 -8.73 3.39
CA LEU A 70 -5.28 -9.93 3.58
C LEU A 70 -6.15 -11.19 3.64
N ASN A 71 -7.29 -11.17 4.33
CA ASN A 71 -8.21 -12.30 4.39
C ASN A 71 -8.73 -12.70 3.00
N TYR A 72 -9.02 -11.71 2.16
CA TYR A 72 -9.45 -11.94 0.78
C TYR A 72 -8.34 -12.62 -0.04
N LEU A 73 -7.10 -12.09 0.03
CA LEU A 73 -5.98 -12.60 -0.75
C LEU A 73 -5.48 -13.98 -0.27
N TYR A 74 -5.53 -14.28 1.02
CA TYR A 74 -5.11 -15.57 1.57
C TYR A 74 -6.21 -16.64 1.58
N GLU A 75 -7.37 -16.39 0.97
CA GLU A 75 -8.52 -17.30 0.92
C GLU A 75 -8.87 -17.90 2.31
N ASN A 76 -8.82 -17.08 3.36
CA ASN A 76 -9.10 -17.51 4.74
C ASN A 76 -8.17 -18.61 5.30
N THR A 77 -6.92 -18.71 4.80
CA THR A 77 -5.93 -19.61 5.39
C THR A 77 -5.56 -19.13 6.79
N GLN A 78 -6.15 -19.78 7.82
CA GLN A 78 -5.82 -19.56 9.22
C GLN A 78 -4.28 -19.59 9.38
N SER A 79 -3.69 -18.55 9.99
CA SER A 79 -2.22 -18.33 10.16
C SER A 79 -1.41 -17.77 8.99
N ALA A 80 -2.03 -17.31 7.89
CA ALA A 80 -1.26 -16.72 6.79
C ALA A 80 -0.52 -15.42 7.17
N PHE A 81 -1.04 -14.66 8.13
CA PHE A 81 -0.42 -13.43 8.62
C PHE A 81 -0.73 -13.25 10.11
N SER A 82 -0.03 -12.29 10.73
CA SER A 82 -0.16 -11.94 12.15
C SER A 82 -0.49 -10.46 12.31
N ASN A 83 -0.89 -10.04 13.52
CA ASN A 83 -1.18 -8.64 13.80
C ASN A 83 0.03 -7.71 13.53
N GLN A 84 1.27 -8.21 13.69
CA GLN A 84 2.47 -7.44 13.35
C GLN A 84 2.54 -7.08 11.86
N HIS A 85 2.07 -7.96 10.98
CA HIS A 85 2.01 -7.69 9.55
C HIS A 85 0.96 -6.62 9.22
N ILE A 86 -0.19 -6.63 9.91
CA ILE A 86 -1.24 -5.62 9.76
C ILE A 86 -0.70 -4.25 10.18
N LEU A 87 -0.14 -4.17 11.39
CA LEU A 87 0.39 -2.93 11.94
C LEU A 87 1.59 -2.43 11.13
N GLY A 88 2.52 -3.31 10.74
CA GLY A 88 3.67 -2.97 9.91
C GLY A 88 3.26 -2.48 8.52
N THR A 89 2.21 -3.05 7.93
CA THR A 89 1.67 -2.55 6.65
C THR A 89 1.10 -1.15 6.79
N LEU A 90 0.30 -0.89 7.84
CA LEU A 90 -0.25 0.45 8.08
C LEU A 90 0.83 1.49 8.36
N ASP A 91 1.78 1.14 9.22
CA ASP A 91 2.92 1.98 9.55
C ASP A 91 3.69 2.33 8.27
N TRP A 92 4.07 1.33 7.48
CA TRP A 92 4.74 1.53 6.19
C TRP A 92 3.93 2.39 5.20
N LEU A 93 2.61 2.18 5.10
CA LEU A 93 1.74 3.01 4.25
C LEU A 93 1.73 4.48 4.69
N SER A 94 1.80 4.74 6.00
CA SER A 94 1.74 6.09 6.57
C SER A 94 3.00 6.94 6.33
N HIS A 95 4.11 6.34 5.92
CA HIS A 95 5.35 7.06 5.63
C HIS A 95 5.21 7.92 4.36
N THR A 96 5.18 9.24 4.52
CA THR A 96 5.07 10.21 3.41
C THR A 96 6.39 10.41 2.67
N ASP A 97 7.53 10.20 3.33
CA ASP A 97 8.87 10.43 2.78
C ASP A 97 9.26 9.41 1.71
N GLN A 98 8.52 8.30 1.64
CA GLN A 98 8.72 7.22 0.69
C GLN A 98 7.44 7.03 -0.14
N PRO A 99 7.22 7.87 -1.17
CA PRO A 99 6.04 7.78 -2.03
C PRO A 99 6.07 6.52 -2.89
N SER A 100 7.18 5.79 -2.96
CA SER A 100 7.26 4.52 -3.67
C SER A 100 8.12 3.52 -2.91
N GLY A 101 7.69 2.27 -2.90
CA GLY A 101 8.40 1.20 -2.22
C GLY A 101 7.66 -0.13 -2.29
N SER A 102 8.28 -1.16 -1.74
CA SER A 102 7.66 -2.47 -1.60
C SER A 102 7.84 -2.99 -0.18
N LEU A 103 6.81 -3.65 0.35
CA LEU A 103 6.84 -4.37 1.61
C LEU A 103 6.53 -5.85 1.32
N ASP A 104 7.45 -6.72 1.72
CA ASP A 104 7.24 -8.15 1.60
C ASP A 104 6.39 -8.65 2.78
N LEU A 105 5.35 -9.40 2.45
CA LEU A 105 4.43 -10.03 3.37
C LEU A 105 4.60 -11.57 3.31
N PRO A 106 4.02 -12.30 4.27
CA PRO A 106 4.18 -13.76 4.33
C PRO A 106 3.79 -14.48 3.04
N LYS A 107 4.31 -15.70 2.86
CA LYS A 107 3.94 -16.60 1.75
C LYS A 107 4.07 -15.96 0.35
N GLY A 108 4.94 -14.95 0.21
CA GLY A 108 5.24 -14.32 -1.07
C GLY A 108 4.25 -13.26 -1.54
N LEU A 109 3.33 -12.80 -0.68
CA LEU A 109 2.55 -11.60 -0.95
C LEU A 109 3.46 -10.37 -0.89
N GLN A 110 3.26 -9.41 -1.80
CA GLN A 110 3.98 -8.14 -1.79
C GLN A 110 2.98 -6.98 -1.82
N ALA A 111 3.23 -5.96 -1.00
CA ALA A 111 2.56 -4.67 -1.08
C ALA A 111 3.48 -3.68 -1.80
N VAL A 112 3.04 -3.11 -2.91
CA VAL A 112 3.80 -2.17 -3.74
C VAL A 112 3.10 -0.82 -3.71
N LYS A 113 3.77 0.19 -3.18
CA LYS A 113 3.29 1.57 -3.09
C LYS A 113 3.81 2.37 -4.27
N SER A 114 2.90 3.11 -4.92
CA SER A 114 3.16 4.03 -6.01
C SER A 114 2.31 5.28 -5.80
N TYR A 115 2.92 6.31 -5.22
CA TYR A 115 2.30 7.56 -4.82
C TYR A 115 1.08 7.32 -3.90
N ASP A 116 -0.10 7.67 -4.39
CA ASP A 116 -1.37 7.55 -3.67
C ASP A 116 -1.98 6.15 -3.77
N HIS A 117 -1.34 5.23 -4.48
CA HIS A 117 -1.84 3.88 -4.72
C HIS A 117 -0.98 2.83 -4.01
N CYS A 118 -1.61 1.77 -3.53
CA CYS A 118 -0.94 0.58 -3.03
C CYS A 118 -1.57 -0.68 -3.62
N MET A 119 -0.73 -1.55 -4.15
CA MET A 119 -1.10 -2.79 -4.79
C MET A 119 -0.59 -3.98 -3.97
N PHE A 120 -1.49 -4.86 -3.56
CA PHE A 120 -1.18 -6.13 -2.91
C PHE A 120 -1.27 -7.23 -3.96
N THR A 121 -0.21 -8.02 -4.15
CA THR A 121 -0.14 -9.06 -5.20
C THR A 121 0.77 -10.23 -4.82
N PHE A 122 0.38 -11.45 -5.19
CA PHE A 122 1.27 -12.63 -5.16
C PHE A 122 2.09 -12.78 -6.42
N GLU A 123 1.64 -12.17 -7.51
CA GLU A 123 2.43 -12.05 -8.71
C GLU A 123 3.50 -11.05 -8.36
N ARG A 124 4.73 -11.54 -8.15
CA ARG A 124 5.90 -10.67 -8.17
C ARG A 124 5.82 -9.95 -9.50
N SER A 125 5.41 -8.69 -9.47
CA SER A 125 5.79 -7.79 -10.53
C SER A 125 7.29 -7.94 -10.57
N HIS A 126 7.81 -8.52 -11.64
CA HIS A 126 8.98 -7.94 -12.23
C HIS A 126 8.57 -6.48 -12.43
N VAL A 127 8.75 -5.65 -11.39
CA VAL A 127 9.08 -4.26 -11.58
C VAL A 127 10.34 -4.43 -12.41
N LEU A 128 10.14 -4.41 -13.72
CA LEU A 128 11.24 -4.40 -14.63
C LEU A 128 12.08 -3.27 -14.07
N ASP A 129 13.34 -3.60 -13.81
CA ASP A 129 14.43 -2.68 -13.66
C ASP A 129 14.60 -1.90 -14.98
N GLN A 130 13.49 -1.33 -15.47
CA GLN A 130 13.41 -0.39 -16.55
C GLN A 130 13.93 0.91 -15.95
N SER A 131 15.24 0.94 -15.81
CA SER A 131 16.02 2.14 -15.99
C SER A 131 15.61 2.73 -17.34
N TYR A 132 14.75 3.74 -17.31
CA TYR A 132 14.49 4.53 -18.49
C TYR A 132 15.74 5.40 -18.72
N ALA A 133 16.59 5.00 -19.66
CA ALA A 133 17.65 5.85 -20.16
C ALA A 133 17.02 6.97 -21.01
N LEU A 134 16.87 8.16 -20.41
CA LEU A 134 16.53 9.36 -21.16
C LEU A 134 17.75 9.76 -22.01
N HIS A 135 17.72 9.42 -23.31
CA HIS A 135 18.70 9.92 -24.27
C HIS A 135 18.42 11.40 -24.56
N LEU A 136 19.03 12.27 -23.76
CA LEU A 136 19.08 13.69 -24.04
C LEU A 136 20.17 13.93 -25.07
N LYS A 137 19.78 14.30 -26.30
CA LYS A 137 20.72 14.87 -27.28
C LYS A 137 20.89 16.35 -26.93
N ALA A 138 22.06 16.71 -26.43
CA ALA A 138 22.47 18.10 -26.27
C ALA A 138 23.72 18.35 -27.11
N GLU A 139 23.78 19.49 -27.79
CA GLU A 139 24.98 19.93 -28.48
C GLU A 139 25.95 20.58 -27.48
N LEU A 140 27.25 20.45 -27.73
CA LEU A 140 28.31 20.97 -26.86
C LEU A 140 28.15 22.48 -26.65
N GLY A 141 27.70 22.88 -25.46
CA GLY A 141 27.59 24.28 -25.06
C GLY A 141 26.21 24.73 -24.60
N GLU A 142 25.18 23.87 -24.67
CA GLU A 142 23.83 24.22 -24.19
C GLU A 142 23.63 23.81 -22.72
N GLU A 143 23.27 24.78 -21.87
CA GLU A 143 22.70 24.50 -20.55
C GLU A 143 21.29 23.93 -20.72
N LEU A 144 21.10 22.65 -20.37
CA LEU A 144 19.79 22.03 -20.35
C LEU A 144 18.99 22.52 -19.13
N PHE A 145 18.13 23.52 -19.33
CA PHE A 145 17.12 23.90 -18.35
C PHE A 145 15.89 23.01 -18.49
N PHE A 146 15.63 22.17 -17.47
CA PHE A 146 14.35 21.48 -17.34
C PHE A 146 13.27 22.50 -16.97
N SER A 147 12.51 22.98 -17.96
CA SER A 147 11.38 23.88 -17.73
C SER A 147 10.17 23.09 -17.21
N GLN A 148 10.18 22.90 -15.89
CA GLN A 148 9.09 22.64 -14.94
C GLN A 148 9.57 21.62 -13.92
N MET A 149 10.22 22.14 -12.88
CA MET A 149 10.69 21.38 -11.74
C MET A 149 10.02 21.95 -10.48
N ASP A 150 8.71 21.74 -10.36
CA ASP A 150 8.03 22.06 -9.11
C ASP A 150 8.37 20.97 -8.08
N SER A 151 9.35 21.31 -7.25
CA SER A 151 9.74 20.64 -6.00
C SER A 151 10.31 19.23 -6.11
N LEU A 152 11.61 19.14 -6.39
CA LEU A 152 12.43 18.04 -5.86
C LEU A 152 13.54 18.67 -5.01
N SER A 153 13.42 18.52 -3.70
CA SER A 153 14.47 18.90 -2.76
C SER A 153 15.74 18.10 -3.06
N SER A 154 16.83 18.82 -3.36
CA SER A 154 18.24 18.40 -3.33
C SER A 154 18.52 16.93 -3.66
N TYR A 155 18.61 16.61 -4.95
CA TYR A 155 19.39 15.46 -5.41
C TYR A 155 20.63 15.97 -6.14
N GLN A 156 21.82 15.73 -5.58
CA GLN A 156 23.06 15.88 -6.33
C GLN A 156 23.16 14.73 -7.33
N ILE A 157 22.95 15.06 -8.61
CA ILE A 157 23.13 14.10 -9.71
C ILE A 157 24.64 14.02 -10.00
N MET A 158 25.27 12.89 -9.69
CA MET A 158 26.67 12.63 -9.99
C MET A 158 26.81 12.16 -11.44
N PHE A 159 27.45 12.97 -12.28
CA PHE A 159 27.70 12.65 -13.69
C PHE A 159 29.02 11.90 -13.85
N ARG A 160 29.00 10.72 -14.48
CA ARG A 160 30.22 9.97 -14.84
C ARG A 160 30.39 9.96 -16.35
N ARG A 161 31.49 10.52 -16.83
CA ARG A 161 31.87 10.52 -18.26
C ARG A 161 32.28 9.10 -18.69
N MET A 162 31.62 8.56 -19.71
CA MET A 162 32.10 7.38 -20.45
C MET A 162 32.62 7.82 -21.82
N HIS A 163 33.77 7.30 -22.23
CA HIS A 163 34.47 7.69 -23.46
C HIS A 163 33.70 7.29 -24.73
N GLY A 164 33.61 8.23 -25.68
CA GLY A 164 32.97 8.07 -26.99
C GLY A 164 32.24 9.37 -27.35
N THR A 165 32.09 9.68 -28.63
CA THR A 165 31.49 10.94 -29.16
C THR A 165 30.00 11.13 -28.85
N GLU A 166 29.45 10.33 -27.94
CA GLU A 166 28.07 10.41 -27.46
C GLU A 166 28.08 10.53 -25.94
N THR A 167 27.53 11.62 -25.43
CA THR A 167 27.37 11.82 -23.99
C THR A 167 26.10 11.11 -23.56
N ILE A 168 26.24 9.93 -22.95
CA ILE A 168 25.11 9.17 -22.41
C ILE A 168 24.82 9.67 -21.00
N PHE A 169 23.63 10.24 -20.79
CA PHE A 169 23.13 10.64 -19.49
C PHE A 169 22.20 9.55 -18.95
N SER A 170 22.60 8.84 -17.90
CA SER A 170 21.71 7.90 -17.20
C SER A 170 21.11 8.57 -15.97
N CYS A 171 19.83 8.91 -16.03
CA CYS A 171 19.05 9.30 -14.86
C CYS A 171 18.46 8.05 -14.20
N PHE A 172 18.75 7.82 -12.91
CA PHE A 172 18.05 6.78 -12.14
C PHE A 172 16.69 7.33 -11.70
N LYS A 173 15.67 7.13 -12.54
CA LYS A 173 14.28 7.47 -12.21
C LYS A 173 13.53 6.19 -11.82
N ARG A 174 13.05 6.12 -10.58
CA ARG A 174 11.96 5.19 -10.22
C ARG A 174 10.64 5.87 -10.60
N SER A 175 9.96 5.30 -11.59
CA SER A 175 8.60 5.58 -12.08
C SER A 175 8.43 6.53 -13.27
N CYS A 176 7.75 6.00 -14.29
CA CYS A 176 6.92 6.73 -15.25
C CYS A 176 5.62 5.91 -15.43
N SER A 177 4.47 6.59 -15.39
CA SER A 177 3.15 6.03 -15.68
C SER A 177 2.86 6.06 -17.18
N SER A 178 2.12 5.06 -17.66
CA SER A 178 1.47 5.04 -18.98
C SER A 178 -0.05 4.99 -18.79
N PRO A 179 -0.84 5.72 -19.61
CA PRO A 179 -2.30 5.83 -19.47
C PRO A 179 -3.00 4.75 -20.32
N PHE A 180 -4.03 4.07 -19.80
CA PHE A 180 -5.10 3.29 -20.46
C PHE A 180 -5.62 2.27 -19.41
N ASP A 181 -6.89 1.92 -19.25
CA ASP A 181 -8.14 2.19 -19.94
C ASP A 181 -9.30 1.88 -18.95
N HIS A 182 -10.45 2.51 -19.13
CA HIS A 182 -11.66 2.31 -18.34
C HIS A 182 -12.32 0.95 -18.64
N SER A 183 -12.79 0.24 -17.61
CA SER A 183 -14.12 -0.42 -17.64
C SER A 183 -14.50 -0.99 -16.25
N LEU A 184 -15.82 -1.02 -16.03
CA LEU A 184 -16.54 -1.05 -14.76
C LEU A 184 -17.01 -2.45 -14.31
N THR A 185 -17.31 -2.53 -13.00
CA THR A 185 -18.21 -3.46 -12.25
C THR A 185 -17.65 -4.84 -11.86
N LYS A 186 -17.84 -5.37 -10.62
CA LYS A 186 -18.84 -5.17 -9.55
C LYS A 186 -18.19 -4.99 -8.16
N LYS A 187 -18.81 -4.16 -7.32
CA LYS A 187 -18.48 -3.96 -5.89
C LYS A 187 -19.15 -5.03 -5.03
N TRP A 188 -18.57 -5.23 -3.84
CA TRP A 188 -18.92 -6.20 -2.79
C TRP A 188 -20.41 -6.33 -2.50
#